data_AF-A0A354ZIM1-F1
#
_entry.id   AF-A0A354ZIM1-F1
#
_cell.length_a   1.000
_cell.length_b   1.000
_cell.length_c   1.000
_cell.angle_alpha   90.00
_cell.angle_beta   90.00
_cell.angle_gamma   90.00
#
_symmetry.space_group_name_H-M   'P 1'
#
loop_
_entity.id
_entity.type
_entity.pdbx_description
1 polymer ?
#
loop_
_entity_poly.entity_id
_entity_poly.type
_entity_poly.pdbx_seq_one_letter_code
_entity_poly.pdbx_strand_id
1 'polypeptide(L)' 'DEIPIEQRDRREVTHGFGRQTAPDGVEVYNPAFDVTPNELVTAIVTERGIVRAPYGPGLAVLTRV' A
#
# COMPACT_ATOMS: atom_id res chain seq x y z
N ASP A 1 7.33 0.76 11.31
CA ASP A 1 8.57 0.28 10.67
C ASP A 1 8.62 -1.23 10.43
N GLU A 2 7.58 -2.00 10.79
CA GLU A 2 7.57 -3.46 10.55
C GLU A 2 7.16 -3.85 9.11
N ILE A 3 6.54 -2.94 8.36
CA ILE A 3 6.10 -3.17 6.97
C ILE A 3 7.16 -2.56 6.04
N PRO A 4 7.99 -3.37 5.36
CA PRO A 4 8.96 -2.85 4.40
C PRO A 4 8.26 -2.24 3.18
N ILE A 5 8.73 -1.07 2.74
CA ILE A 5 8.21 -0.39 1.54
C ILE A 5 9.10 -0.71 0.35
N GLU A 6 8.55 -1.43 -0.64
CA GLU A 6 9.22 -1.74 -1.89
C GLU A 6 9.57 -0.44 -2.66
N GLN A 7 10.82 -0.32 -3.09
CA GLN A 7 11.26 0.70 -4.04
C GLN A 7 11.31 0.07 -5.43
N ARG A 8 10.50 0.57 -6.37
CA ARG A 8 10.38 0.01 -7.72
C ARG A 8 11.30 0.72 -8.70
N ASP A 9 11.45 0.11 -9.88
CA ASP A 9 12.31 0.62 -10.94
C ASP A 9 11.93 2.06 -11.33
N ARG A 10 12.93 2.93 -11.47
CA ARG A 10 12.75 4.35 -11.84
C ARG A 10 12.04 4.56 -13.19
N ARG A 11 12.04 3.54 -14.05
CA ARG A 11 11.39 3.59 -15.37
C ARG A 11 9.87 3.68 -15.27
N GLU A 12 9.25 3.21 -14.20
CA GLU A 12 7.78 3.34 -14.03
C GLU A 12 7.34 4.80 -13.90
N VAL A 13 8.21 5.67 -13.37
CA VAL A 13 7.98 7.12 -13.25
C VAL A 13 8.47 7.85 -14.50
N THR A 14 9.64 7.48 -15.03
CA THR A 14 10.27 8.22 -16.15
C THR A 14 9.79 7.80 -17.53
N HIS A 15 9.05 6.69 -17.65
CA HIS A 15 8.54 6.17 -18.92
C HIS A 15 7.06 5.75 -18.83
N GLY A 16 6.22 6.37 -19.65
CA GLY A 16 4.82 5.97 -19.85
C GLY A 16 4.64 5.18 -21.14
N PHE A 17 3.98 4.02 -21.08
CA PHE A 17 3.71 3.17 -22.26
C PHE A 17 4.97 2.85 -23.10
N GLY A 18 6.12 2.66 -22.44
CA GLY A 18 7.41 2.38 -23.08
C GLY A 18 8.10 3.60 -23.70
N ARG A 19 7.56 4.81 -23.58
CA ARG A 19 8.16 6.05 -24.07
C ARG A 19 8.61 6.92 -22.90
N GLN A 20 9.75 7.58 -23.05
CA GLN A 20 10.29 8.50 -22.06
C GLN A 20 9.40 9.73 -21.90
N THR A 21 9.09 10.08 -20.66
CA THR A 21 8.22 11.21 -20.28
C THR A 21 8.91 12.21 -19.36
N ALA A 22 10.10 11.88 -18.84
CA ALA A 22 10.91 12.74 -17.99
C ALA A 22 12.33 12.90 -18.57
N PRO A 23 13.06 14.00 -18.26
CA PRO A 23 14.42 14.21 -18.74
C PRO A 23 15.39 13.09 -18.34
N ASP A 24 16.42 12.89 -19.16
CA ASP A 24 17.50 11.94 -18.83
C ASP A 24 18.21 12.31 -17.53
N GLY A 25 18.51 11.29 -16.73
CA GLY A 25 19.27 11.44 -15.49
C GLY A 25 18.49 12.04 -14.32
N VAL A 26 17.20 12.37 -14.46
CA VAL A 26 16.41 12.89 -13.33
C VAL A 26 16.21 11.82 -12.25
N GLU A 27 16.59 12.14 -11.02
CA GLU A 27 16.37 11.25 -9.89
C GLU A 27 14.89 11.18 -9.51
N VAL A 28 14.45 9.99 -9.08
CA VAL A 28 13.05 9.74 -8.72
C VAL A 28 12.95 9.00 -7.41
N TYR A 29 11.84 9.23 -6.72
CA TYR A 29 11.41 8.46 -5.55
C TYR A 29 10.18 7.64 -5.96
N ASN A 30 10.29 6.31 -5.96
CA ASN A 30 9.24 5.41 -6.44
C ASN A 30 8.90 4.30 -5.43
N PRO A 31 8.37 4.67 -4.24
CA PRO A 31 7.80 3.68 -3.33
C PRO A 31 6.53 3.07 -3.96
N ALA A 32 6.43 1.74 -3.95
CA ALA A 32 5.25 1.05 -4.47
C ALA A 32 4.03 1.14 -3.54
N PHE A 33 4.28 1.37 -2.26
CA PHE A 33 3.27 1.34 -1.19
C PHE A 33 3.48 2.49 -0.20
N ASP A 34 2.43 2.83 0.51
CA ASP A 34 2.45 3.61 1.74
C ASP A 34 1.67 2.87 2.85
N VAL A 35 1.69 3.44 4.06
CA VAL A 35 0.94 2.89 5.19
C VAL A 35 -0.16 3.87 5.57
N THR A 36 -1.40 3.39 5.56
CA THR A 36 -2.56 4.13 6.08
C THR A 36 -2.81 3.74 7.54
N PRO A 37 -2.72 4.69 8.51
CA PRO A 37 -3.08 4.45 9.90
C PRO A 37 -4.54 3.99 10.06
N ASN A 38 -4.80 3.12 11.04
CA ASN A 38 -6.10 2.46 11.15
C ASN A 38 -7.25 3.41 11.50
N GLU A 39 -6.96 4.53 12.16
CA GLU A 39 -7.90 5.59 12.51
C GLU A 39 -8.44 6.34 11.29
N LEU A 40 -7.77 6.23 10.13
CA LEU A 40 -8.21 6.79 8.87
C LEU A 40 -9.09 5.82 8.05
N VAL A 41 -9.26 4.57 8.51
CA VAL A 41 -10.04 3.54 7.83
C VAL A 41 -11.42 3.41 8.52
N THR A 42 -12.51 3.40 7.74
CA THR A 42 -13.87 3.22 8.30
C THR A 42 -14.20 1.75 8.60
N ALA A 43 -13.81 0.84 7.71
CA ALA A 43 -14.04 -0.60 7.84
C ALA A 43 -13.07 -1.40 6.95
N ILE A 44 -12.79 -2.65 7.35
CA ILE A 44 -12.08 -3.64 6.53
C ILE A 44 -13.12 -4.68 6.10
N VAL A 45 -13.28 -4.85 4.79
CA VAL A 45 -14.21 -5.84 4.20
C VAL A 45 -13.43 -7.12 3.89
N THR A 46 -13.94 -8.25 4.37
CA THR A 46 -13.35 -9.58 4.21
C THR A 46 -14.40 -10.56 3.71
N GLU A 47 -13.99 -11.77 3.32
CA GLU A 47 -14.90 -12.86 2.97
C GLU A 47 -15.73 -13.35 4.18
N ARG A 48 -15.34 -12.98 5.40
CA ARG A 48 -16.00 -13.32 6.66
C ARG A 48 -16.89 -12.19 7.21
N GLY A 49 -17.07 -11.11 6.44
CA GLY A 49 -17.88 -9.96 6.80
C GLY A 49 -17.08 -8.66 6.98
N ILE A 50 -17.70 -7.67 7.62
CA ILE A 50 -17.18 -6.31 7.76
C ILE A 50 -16.63 -6.08 9.18
N VAL A 51 -15.35 -5.74 9.30
CA VAL A 51 -14.71 -5.38 10.57
C VAL A 51 -14.63 -3.85 10.70
N ARG A 52 -15.04 -3.31 11.85
CA ARG A 52 -14.89 -1.90 12.22
C ARG A 52 -13.97 -1.78 13.43
N ALA A 53 -13.50 -0.58 13.72
CA ALA A 53 -12.71 -0.32 14.92
C ALA A 53 -13.46 -0.77 16.20
N PRO A 54 -12.76 -1.30 17.23
CA PRO A 54 -11.31 -1.53 17.28
C PRO A 54 -10.85 -2.76 16.47
N TYR A 55 -9.89 -2.57 15.56
CA TYR A 55 -9.51 -3.57 14.58
C TYR A 55 -8.79 -4.80 15.15
N GLY A 56 -7.92 -4.63 16.16
CA GLY A 56 -7.14 -5.74 16.72
C GLY A 56 -8.01 -6.92 17.19
N PRO A 57 -8.95 -6.72 18.15
CA PRO A 57 -9.88 -7.76 18.58
C PRO A 57 -10.77 -8.26 17.46
N GLY A 58 -11.27 -7.36 16.60
CA GLY A 58 -12.16 -7.72 15.49
C GLY A 58 -11.50 -8.67 14.48
N LEU A 59 -10.26 -8.39 14.10
CA LEU A 59 -9.47 -9.23 13.19
C LEU A 59 -9.03 -10.54 13.86
N ALA A 60 -8.69 -10.52 15.15
CA ALA A 60 -8.25 -11.71 15.89
C ALA A 60 -9.33 -12.81 15.99
N VAL A 61 -10.62 -12.44 15.99
CA VAL A 61 -11.72 -13.43 15.95
C VAL A 61 -11.78 -14.12 14.58
N LEU A 62 -11.43 -13.42 13.50
CA LEU A 62 -11.48 -13.96 12.15
C LEU A 62 -10.37 -14.97 11.85
N THR A 63 -9.27 -15.01 12.60
CA THR A 63 -8.14 -15.93 12.34
C THR A 63 -8.25 -17.27 13.08
N ARG A 64 -9.26 -17.45 13.94
CA ARG A 64 -9.50 -18.70 14.65
C ARG A 64 -10.17 -19.69 13.68
N VAL A 65 -9.43 -20.73 13.31
CA VAL A 65 -9.92 -21.89 12.54
C VAL A 65 -10.34 -22.98 13.52
#